data_AF-A0A0G4JWV6-F1
#
_entry.id   AF-A0A0G4JWV6-F1
#
_cell.length_a   1.000
_cell.length_b   1.000
_cell.length_c   1.000
_cell.angle_alpha   90.00
_cell.angle_beta   90.00
_cell.angle_gamma   90.00
#
_symmetry.space_group_name_H-M   'P 1'
#
loop_
_entity.id
_entity.type
_entity.pdbx_description
1 polymer ?
#
loop_
_entity_poly.entity_id
_entity_poly.type
_entity_poly.pdbx_seq_one_letter_code
_entity_poly.pdbx_strand_id
1 'polypeptide(L)'
;MPAAKITDEIAQEDIVSRELDDEYWMRHALTLARRAQDEGEVPVGAVLVQEGQAIGEGWNRPIGHHDPTAHAEIMALRQGGAVLQNYRLLNTTLYVTLEPCIMCAGAMIHSRIGRLVYGAADEKTGAAGSLVDILRHPGMNHQIIIDSGVLAAECSAMLSAFFRLRREQHKARRAAGKNAAD
;
A
#
# COMPACT_ATOMS: atom_id res chain seq x y z
N MET A 1 62.99 -13.91 -24.12
CA MET A 1 62.46 -13.36 -22.85
C MET A 1 60.98 -13.04 -23.07
N PRO A 2 60.07 -13.57 -22.24
CA PRO A 2 58.63 -13.46 -22.44
C PRO A 2 58.08 -12.20 -21.77
N ALA A 3 57.14 -11.50 -22.43
CA ALA A 3 56.31 -10.49 -21.79
C ALA A 3 54.94 -11.11 -21.51
N ALA A 4 54.56 -11.09 -20.24
CA ALA A 4 53.45 -11.82 -19.65
C ALA A 4 52.08 -11.36 -20.15
N LYS A 5 51.17 -12.33 -20.29
CA LYS A 5 49.73 -12.11 -20.24
C LYS A 5 49.39 -11.60 -18.84
N ILE A 6 48.72 -10.45 -18.76
CA ILE A 6 47.96 -10.04 -17.58
C ILE A 6 46.54 -9.80 -18.10
N THR A 7 45.75 -10.87 -18.04
CA THR A 7 44.30 -10.84 -17.95
C THR A 7 43.98 -10.72 -16.47
N ASP A 8 43.32 -9.66 -16.02
CA ASP A 8 42.69 -9.55 -14.69
C ASP A 8 41.63 -8.44 -14.81
N GLU A 9 40.34 -8.77 -14.95
CA GLU A 9 39.41 -9.01 -13.83
C GLU A 9 39.05 -7.75 -13.01
N ILE A 10 38.76 -6.59 -13.64
CA ILE A 10 38.22 -5.42 -12.92
C ILE A 10 37.06 -4.75 -13.68
N ALA A 11 36.03 -5.52 -14.04
CA ALA A 11 34.78 -4.93 -14.53
C ALA A 11 33.53 -5.78 -14.22
N GLN A 12 33.55 -6.55 -13.13
CA GLN A 12 32.45 -7.44 -12.81
C GLN A 12 32.17 -7.56 -11.31
N GLU A 13 32.24 -6.46 -10.58
CA GLU A 13 31.67 -6.33 -9.23
C GLU A 13 30.97 -4.96 -9.15
N ASP A 14 29.80 -4.90 -8.50
CA ASP A 14 28.95 -3.71 -8.25
C ASP A 14 27.76 -3.38 -9.19
N ILE A 15 27.00 -4.39 -9.62
CA ILE A 15 25.55 -4.23 -9.81
C ILE A 15 24.83 -5.31 -8.99
N VAL A 16 25.08 -5.32 -7.68
CA VAL A 16 24.19 -6.02 -6.76
C VAL A 16 23.03 -5.06 -6.51
N SER A 17 21.85 -5.40 -7.04
CA SER A 17 20.61 -4.70 -6.73
C SER A 17 20.49 -4.55 -5.21
N ARG A 18 20.61 -3.34 -4.67
CA ARG A 18 20.25 -3.09 -3.27
C ARG A 18 18.77 -3.44 -3.12
N GLU A 19 18.48 -4.57 -2.48
CA GLU A 19 17.14 -4.82 -1.97
C GLU A 19 16.80 -3.69 -1.01
N LEU A 20 15.85 -2.84 -1.41
CA LEU A 20 15.31 -1.79 -0.55
C LEU A 20 14.45 -2.46 0.51
N ASP A 21 14.58 -2.02 1.76
CA ASP A 21 13.88 -2.62 2.90
C ASP A 21 12.39 -2.26 2.94
N ASP A 22 11.66 -2.90 3.85
CA ASP A 22 10.22 -2.68 4.00
C ASP A 22 9.88 -1.26 4.47
N GLU A 23 10.75 -0.61 5.25
CA GLU A 23 10.55 0.77 5.66
C GLU A 23 10.62 1.72 4.47
N TYR A 24 11.56 1.52 3.54
CA TYR A 24 11.66 2.32 2.33
C TYR A 24 10.34 2.31 1.54
N TRP A 25 9.80 1.11 1.27
CA TRP A 25 8.57 0.97 0.49
C TRP A 25 7.34 1.47 1.25
N MET A 26 7.31 1.29 2.58
CA MET A 26 6.24 1.86 3.40
C MET A 26 6.29 3.39 3.44
N ARG A 27 7.49 4.01 3.47
CA ARG A 27 7.63 5.47 3.32
C ARG A 27 7.12 5.95 1.96
N HIS A 28 7.39 5.19 0.89
CA HIS A 28 6.82 5.47 -0.42
C HIS A 28 5.29 5.41 -0.39
N ALA A 29 4.71 4.37 0.22
CA ALA A 29 3.25 4.25 0.40
C ALA A 29 2.67 5.42 1.24
N LEU A 30 3.39 5.92 2.25
CA LEU A 30 3.00 7.12 3.01
C LEU A 30 2.97 8.39 2.13
N THR A 31 3.86 8.52 1.13
CA THR A 31 3.78 9.63 0.18
C THR A 31 2.51 9.55 -0.69
N LEU A 32 2.07 8.34 -1.05
CA LEU A 32 0.82 8.11 -1.78
C LEU A 32 -0.39 8.40 -0.88
N ALA A 33 -0.36 7.99 0.39
CA ALA A 33 -1.38 8.33 1.38
C ALA A 33 -1.52 9.84 1.56
N ARG A 34 -0.41 10.59 1.48
CA ARG A 34 -0.44 12.07 1.51
C ARG A 34 -1.25 12.64 0.34
N ARG A 35 -1.13 12.08 -0.87
CA ARG A 35 -1.92 12.47 -2.05
C ARG A 35 -3.42 12.31 -1.80
N ALA A 36 -3.84 11.16 -1.26
CA ALA A 36 -5.25 10.95 -0.86
C ALA A 36 -5.72 12.06 0.09
N GLN A 37 -4.96 12.36 1.15
CA GLN A 37 -5.37 13.41 2.09
C GLN A 37 -5.37 14.83 1.46
N ASP A 38 -4.48 15.13 0.50
CA ASP A 38 -4.50 16.42 -0.22
C ASP A 38 -5.77 16.57 -1.08
N GLU A 39 -6.34 15.44 -1.52
CA GLU A 39 -7.63 15.37 -2.21
C GLU A 39 -8.82 15.32 -1.24
N GLY A 40 -8.57 15.29 0.06
CA GLY A 40 -9.59 15.13 1.09
C GLY A 40 -10.09 13.68 1.24
N GLU A 41 -9.42 12.70 0.67
CA GLU A 41 -9.73 11.30 0.85
C GLU A 41 -9.09 10.76 2.14
N VAL A 42 -9.56 9.61 2.63
CA VAL A 42 -8.91 8.93 3.76
C VAL A 42 -7.44 8.62 3.37
N PRO A 43 -6.43 9.00 4.18
CA PRO A 43 -5.02 8.82 3.83
C PRO A 43 -4.60 7.36 3.89
N VAL A 44 -4.82 6.65 2.79
CA VAL A 44 -4.30 5.29 2.57
C VAL A 44 -3.57 5.28 1.24
N GLY A 45 -2.35 4.75 1.25
CA GLY A 45 -1.51 4.58 0.07
C GLY A 45 -1.00 3.16 -0.02
N ALA A 46 -0.75 2.69 -1.25
CA ALA A 46 -0.25 1.36 -1.52
C ALA A 46 0.73 1.36 -2.71
N VAL A 47 1.76 0.53 -2.64
CA VAL A 47 2.70 0.29 -3.73
C VAL A 47 2.92 -1.21 -3.91
N LEU A 48 2.82 -1.68 -5.16
CA LEU A 48 3.11 -3.04 -5.55
C LEU A 48 4.52 -3.10 -6.16
N VAL A 49 5.35 -3.98 -5.60
CA VAL A 49 6.77 -4.09 -5.93
C VAL A 49 7.07 -5.47 -6.52
N GLN A 50 7.88 -5.51 -7.58
CA GLN A 50 8.47 -6.73 -8.14
C GLN A 50 9.95 -6.48 -8.39
N GLU A 51 10.83 -7.37 -7.93
CA GLU A 51 12.29 -7.28 -8.16
C GLU A 51 12.89 -5.91 -7.79
N GLY A 52 12.42 -5.33 -6.66
CA GLY A 52 12.87 -4.03 -6.18
C GLY A 52 12.38 -2.84 -7.02
N GLN A 53 11.40 -3.02 -7.91
CA GLN A 53 10.79 -1.97 -8.71
C GLN A 53 9.31 -1.80 -8.39
N ALA A 54 8.85 -0.56 -8.27
CA ALA A 54 7.43 -0.26 -8.17
C ALA A 54 6.76 -0.49 -9.54
N ILE A 55 5.85 -1.46 -9.60
CA ILE A 55 5.07 -1.80 -10.81
C ILE A 55 3.61 -1.34 -10.70
N GLY A 56 3.18 -0.87 -9.54
CA GLY A 56 1.86 -0.30 -9.33
C GLY A 56 1.82 0.61 -8.10
N GLU A 57 1.09 1.70 -8.21
CA GLU A 57 0.87 2.68 -7.16
C GLU A 57 -0.62 2.98 -7.03
N GLY A 58 -1.07 3.20 -5.81
CA GLY A 58 -2.45 3.54 -5.55
C GLY A 58 -2.61 4.35 -4.27
N TRP A 59 -3.67 5.14 -4.22
CA TRP A 59 -4.11 5.82 -3.02
C TRP A 59 -5.63 5.92 -3.02
N ASN A 60 -6.24 6.02 -1.85
CA ASN A 60 -7.70 6.08 -1.73
C ASN A 60 -8.28 7.27 -2.49
N ARG A 61 -9.25 7.00 -3.38
CA ARG A 61 -10.01 8.01 -4.14
C ARG A 61 -11.51 7.71 -4.31
N PRO A 62 -12.21 7.05 -3.35
CA PRO A 62 -13.59 6.61 -3.58
C PRO A 62 -14.60 7.75 -3.73
N ILE A 63 -14.43 8.87 -3.02
CA ILE A 63 -15.37 10.00 -3.07
C ILE A 63 -15.22 10.73 -4.40
N GLY A 64 -14.00 11.13 -4.76
CA GLY A 64 -13.69 11.91 -5.95
C GLY A 64 -13.91 11.14 -7.25
N HIS A 65 -13.68 9.82 -7.26
CA HIS A 65 -13.92 8.98 -8.43
C HIS A 65 -15.36 8.43 -8.50
N HIS A 66 -16.18 8.65 -7.47
CA HIS A 66 -17.50 8.02 -7.33
C HIS A 66 -17.46 6.49 -7.51
N ASP A 67 -16.37 5.88 -7.04
CA ASP A 67 -16.09 4.46 -7.21
C ASP A 67 -15.87 3.83 -5.84
N PRO A 68 -16.81 3.01 -5.34
CA PRO A 68 -16.67 2.39 -4.02
C PRO A 68 -15.51 1.39 -3.95
N THR A 69 -14.92 1.03 -5.09
CA THR A 69 -13.77 0.11 -5.17
C THR A 69 -12.43 0.83 -5.32
N ALA A 70 -12.40 2.17 -5.41
CA ALA A 70 -11.18 2.96 -5.60
C ALA A 70 -10.35 3.11 -4.30
N HIS A 71 -10.05 1.96 -3.70
CA HIS A 71 -9.09 1.83 -2.61
C HIS A 71 -7.66 1.78 -3.14
N ALA A 72 -6.71 2.18 -2.31
CA ALA A 72 -5.28 2.21 -2.66
C ALA A 72 -4.78 0.86 -3.20
N GLU A 73 -5.15 -0.24 -2.54
CA GLU A 73 -4.73 -1.59 -2.90
C GLU A 73 -5.29 -2.00 -4.27
N ILE A 74 -6.57 -1.69 -4.54
CA ILE A 74 -7.21 -2.00 -5.81
C ILE A 74 -6.54 -1.24 -6.96
N MET A 75 -6.21 0.03 -6.76
CA MET A 75 -5.53 0.84 -7.77
C MET A 75 -4.11 0.30 -8.07
N ALA A 76 -3.34 -0.02 -7.03
CA ALA A 76 -1.99 -0.58 -7.18
C ALA A 76 -2.01 -1.94 -7.91
N LEU A 77 -2.93 -2.83 -7.53
CA LEU A 77 -3.08 -4.15 -8.16
C LEU A 77 -3.50 -4.03 -9.64
N ARG A 78 -4.44 -3.14 -9.96
CA ARG A 78 -4.87 -2.88 -11.35
C ARG A 78 -3.72 -2.35 -12.21
N GLN A 79 -2.93 -1.42 -11.68
CA GLN A 79 -1.76 -0.91 -12.40
C GLN A 79 -0.72 -2.00 -12.61
N GLY A 80 -0.41 -2.80 -11.57
CA GLY A 80 0.49 -3.94 -11.68
C GLY A 80 0.06 -4.94 -12.74
N GLY A 81 -1.23 -5.27 -12.79
CA GLY A 81 -1.77 -6.16 -13.82
C GLY A 81 -1.67 -5.61 -15.24
N ALA A 82 -1.82 -4.29 -15.40
CA ALA A 82 -1.59 -3.62 -16.68
C ALA A 82 -0.11 -3.60 -17.07
N VAL A 83 0.81 -3.38 -16.12
CA VAL A 83 2.25 -3.40 -16.38
C VAL A 83 2.73 -4.80 -16.79
N LEU A 84 2.28 -5.84 -16.07
CA LEU A 84 2.68 -7.22 -16.34
C LEU A 84 1.88 -7.90 -17.46
N GLN A 85 0.83 -7.24 -17.97
CA GLN A 85 -0.16 -7.83 -18.89
C GLN A 85 -0.68 -9.18 -18.39
N ASN A 86 -0.84 -9.31 -17.06
CA ASN A 86 -1.24 -10.54 -16.40
C ASN A 86 -1.99 -10.23 -15.11
N TYR A 87 -3.10 -10.94 -14.89
CA TYR A 87 -3.86 -10.79 -13.64
C TYR A 87 -3.17 -11.46 -12.44
N ARG A 88 -2.25 -12.41 -12.70
CA ARG A 88 -1.43 -13.05 -11.67
C ARG A 88 -0.15 -12.25 -11.46
N LEU A 89 -0.06 -11.63 -10.29
CA LEU A 89 1.03 -10.77 -9.84
C LEU A 89 1.99 -11.61 -8.98
N LEU A 90 2.51 -12.71 -9.54
CA LEU A 90 3.39 -13.61 -8.80
C LEU A 90 4.72 -12.92 -8.44
N ASN A 91 5.32 -13.35 -7.33
CA ASN A 91 6.59 -12.83 -6.83
C ASN A 91 6.56 -11.31 -6.59
N THR A 92 5.40 -10.77 -6.21
CA THR A 92 5.22 -9.37 -5.85
C THR A 92 4.97 -9.19 -4.35
N THR A 93 5.39 -8.04 -3.84
CA THR A 93 5.06 -7.57 -2.49
C THR A 93 4.18 -6.33 -2.59
N LEU A 94 3.04 -6.34 -1.91
CA LEU A 94 2.18 -5.18 -1.78
C LEU A 94 2.43 -4.52 -0.41
N TYR A 95 2.82 -3.25 -0.42
CA TYR A 95 2.94 -2.42 0.77
C TYR A 95 1.71 -1.53 0.88
N VAL A 96 1.07 -1.45 2.05
CA VAL A 96 -0.10 -0.59 2.29
C VAL A 96 -0.08 0.04 3.68
N THR A 97 -0.42 1.32 3.80
CA THR A 97 -0.28 2.05 5.08
C THR A 97 -1.29 1.62 6.15
N LEU A 98 -2.39 0.97 5.77
CA LEU A 98 -3.45 0.49 6.65
C LEU A 98 -3.76 -0.97 6.33
N GLU A 99 -4.09 -1.76 7.34
CA GLU A 99 -4.58 -3.12 7.15
C GLU A 99 -5.74 -3.16 6.13
N PRO A 100 -5.69 -4.07 5.13
CA PRO A 100 -6.69 -4.10 4.08
C PRO A 100 -8.05 -4.55 4.59
N CYS A 101 -9.11 -3.99 4.02
CA CYS A 101 -10.48 -4.45 4.24
C CYS A 101 -10.76 -5.76 3.49
N ILE A 102 -11.94 -6.37 3.72
CA ILE A 102 -12.37 -7.63 3.09
C ILE A 102 -12.27 -7.58 1.56
N MET A 103 -12.68 -6.47 0.93
CA MET A 103 -12.62 -6.30 -0.52
C MET A 103 -11.17 -6.38 -1.03
N CYS A 104 -10.27 -5.60 -0.43
CA CYS A 104 -8.88 -5.52 -0.84
C CYS A 104 -8.16 -6.86 -0.59
N ALA A 105 -8.39 -7.49 0.56
CA ALA A 105 -7.82 -8.79 0.88
C ALA A 105 -8.31 -9.88 -0.11
N GLY A 106 -9.59 -9.86 -0.52
CA GLY A 106 -10.09 -10.74 -1.59
C GLY A 106 -9.39 -10.49 -2.94
N ALA A 107 -9.18 -9.23 -3.30
CA ALA A 107 -8.46 -8.87 -4.52
C ALA A 107 -6.99 -9.33 -4.50
N MET A 108 -6.32 -9.29 -3.35
CA MET A 108 -4.96 -9.81 -3.17
C MET A 108 -4.90 -11.34 -3.41
N ILE A 109 -5.87 -12.08 -2.87
CA ILE A 109 -5.98 -13.54 -3.10
C ILE A 109 -6.17 -13.83 -4.59
N HIS A 110 -7.06 -13.10 -5.28
CA HIS A 110 -7.34 -13.30 -6.70
C HIS A 110 -6.16 -12.90 -7.60
N SER A 111 -5.39 -11.89 -7.21
CA SER A 111 -4.20 -11.43 -7.94
C SER A 111 -2.94 -12.25 -7.65
N ARG A 112 -2.95 -13.13 -6.64
CA ARG A 112 -1.84 -14.05 -6.33
C ARG A 112 -0.54 -13.34 -5.93
N ILE A 113 -0.63 -12.18 -5.27
CA ILE A 113 0.58 -11.53 -4.74
C ILE A 113 1.31 -12.47 -3.76
N GLY A 114 2.64 -12.36 -3.68
CA GLY A 114 3.43 -13.23 -2.82
C GLY A 114 3.38 -12.81 -1.35
N ARG A 115 3.42 -11.50 -1.11
CA ARG A 115 3.56 -10.93 0.23
C ARG A 115 2.74 -9.64 0.38
N LEU A 116 2.13 -9.48 1.55
CA LEU A 116 1.50 -8.25 2.02
C LEU A 116 2.34 -7.71 3.18
N VAL A 117 2.68 -6.43 3.11
CA VAL A 117 3.29 -5.67 4.20
C VAL A 117 2.37 -4.51 4.54
N TYR A 118 1.88 -4.43 5.78
CA TYR A 118 1.02 -3.31 6.17
C TYR A 118 1.50 -2.56 7.41
N GLY A 119 1.17 -1.27 7.45
CA GLY A 119 1.53 -0.38 8.55
C GLY A 119 0.61 -0.51 9.76
N ALA A 120 -0.39 0.37 9.85
CA ALA A 120 -1.33 0.38 10.97
C ALA A 120 -2.39 -0.73 10.84
N ALA A 121 -2.78 -1.34 11.95
CA ALA A 121 -3.94 -2.23 12.01
C ALA A 121 -5.26 -1.46 11.86
N ASP A 122 -6.29 -2.12 11.33
CA ASP A 122 -7.66 -1.63 11.30
C ASP A 122 -8.55 -2.48 12.22
N GLU A 123 -8.58 -2.13 13.50
CA GLU A 123 -9.34 -2.80 14.55
C GLU A 123 -10.86 -2.91 14.27
N LYS A 124 -11.39 -2.10 13.33
CA LYS A 124 -12.84 -2.08 13.04
C LYS A 124 -13.20 -2.97 11.87
N THR A 125 -12.39 -2.92 10.80
CA THR A 125 -12.76 -3.52 9.51
C THR A 125 -11.64 -4.29 8.81
N GLY A 126 -10.48 -4.44 9.46
CA GLY A 126 -9.31 -5.13 8.93
C GLY A 126 -9.54 -6.63 8.69
N ALA A 127 -9.09 -7.11 7.54
CA ALA A 127 -9.32 -8.49 7.07
C ALA A 127 -8.05 -9.35 7.03
N ALA A 128 -6.96 -8.89 7.68
CA ALA A 128 -5.69 -9.61 7.79
C ALA A 128 -5.36 -9.99 9.25
N GLY A 129 -6.38 -10.02 10.13
CA GLY A 129 -6.24 -10.43 11.53
C GLY A 129 -7.11 -9.66 12.51
N SER A 130 -7.50 -8.41 12.22
CA SER A 130 -8.24 -7.57 13.17
C SER A 130 -9.70 -8.00 13.36
N LEU A 131 -10.55 -7.82 12.33
CA LEU A 131 -11.94 -8.27 12.36
C LEU A 131 -12.05 -9.73 11.93
N VAL A 132 -11.31 -10.09 10.88
CA VAL A 132 -11.28 -11.42 10.28
C VAL A 132 -9.90 -11.63 9.66
N ASP A 133 -9.46 -12.89 9.51
CA ASP A 133 -8.26 -13.23 8.76
C ASP A 133 -8.66 -14.06 7.53
N ILE A 134 -8.98 -13.37 6.42
CA ILE A 134 -9.34 -14.07 5.17
C ILE A 134 -8.10 -14.51 4.40
N LEU A 135 -6.98 -13.82 4.58
CA LEU A 135 -5.74 -14.06 3.85
C LEU A 135 -5.06 -15.37 4.26
N ARG A 136 -5.25 -15.80 5.52
CA ARG A 136 -4.77 -17.10 6.03
C ARG A 136 -5.86 -18.15 6.15
N HIS A 137 -7.06 -17.91 5.61
CA HIS A 137 -8.15 -18.87 5.71
C HIS A 137 -7.79 -20.18 4.96
N PRO A 138 -7.93 -21.37 5.58
CA PRO A 138 -7.43 -22.64 5.01
C PRO A 138 -8.16 -23.07 3.73
N GLY A 139 -9.37 -22.57 3.51
CA GLY A 139 -10.12 -22.80 2.27
C GLY A 139 -9.67 -21.95 1.07
N MET A 140 -8.74 -21.00 1.25
CA MET A 140 -8.24 -20.18 0.15
C MET A 140 -7.20 -20.93 -0.66
N ASN A 141 -7.29 -20.82 -1.98
CA ASN A 141 -6.43 -21.53 -2.94
C ASN A 141 -5.09 -20.84 -3.21
N HIS A 142 -4.78 -19.76 -2.48
CA HIS A 142 -3.50 -19.04 -2.52
C HIS A 142 -3.23 -18.48 -1.14
N GLN A 143 -1.99 -18.62 -0.67
CA GLN A 143 -1.55 -18.17 0.65
C GLN A 143 -0.56 -17.02 0.46
N ILE A 144 -0.74 -15.96 1.25
CA ILE A 144 0.05 -14.73 1.17
C ILE A 144 0.88 -14.62 2.44
N ILE A 145 2.18 -14.32 2.30
CA ILE A 145 3.03 -13.98 3.45
C ILE A 145 2.61 -12.62 3.98
N ILE A 146 2.43 -12.47 5.29
CA ILE A 146 1.93 -11.23 5.88
C ILE A 146 2.90 -10.74 6.94
N ASP A 147 3.40 -9.54 6.75
CA ASP A 147 4.16 -8.77 7.75
C ASP A 147 3.38 -7.52 8.12
N SER A 148 3.27 -7.27 9.41
CA SER A 148 2.48 -6.17 9.95
C SER A 148 3.33 -5.25 10.81
N GLY A 149 2.88 -4.01 10.98
CA GLY A 149 3.48 -3.09 11.93
C GLY A 149 4.58 -2.19 11.37
N VAL A 150 4.94 -2.31 10.08
CA VAL A 150 6.00 -1.51 9.46
C VAL A 150 5.60 -0.04 9.44
N LEU A 151 6.32 0.81 10.18
CA LEU A 151 5.98 2.22 10.40
C LEU A 151 4.52 2.44 10.89
N ALA A 152 3.98 1.52 11.68
CA ALA A 152 2.60 1.58 12.16
C ALA A 152 2.26 2.89 12.90
N ALA A 153 3.21 3.41 13.69
CA ALA A 153 3.03 4.66 14.41
C ALA A 153 2.84 5.85 13.46
N GLU A 154 3.64 5.95 12.40
CA GLU A 154 3.53 7.01 11.38
C GLU A 154 2.21 6.89 10.60
N CYS A 155 1.86 5.67 10.19
CA CYS A 155 0.61 5.39 9.48
C CYS A 155 -0.63 5.75 10.32
N SER A 156 -0.66 5.32 11.57
CA SER A 156 -1.76 5.58 12.51
C SER A 156 -1.88 7.07 12.85
N ALA A 157 -0.75 7.77 13.02
CA ALA A 157 -0.73 9.20 13.27
C ALA A 157 -1.36 9.99 12.12
N MET A 158 -1.06 9.63 10.86
CA MET A 158 -1.65 10.26 9.68
C MET A 158 -3.18 10.08 9.63
N LEU A 159 -3.68 8.85 9.81
CA LEU A 159 -5.13 8.58 9.88
C LEU A 159 -5.81 9.38 11.01
N SER A 160 -5.21 9.35 12.19
CA SER A 160 -5.75 10.02 13.38
C SER A 160 -5.83 11.55 13.19
N ALA A 161 -4.80 12.14 12.57
CA ALA A 161 -4.78 13.55 12.24
C ALA A 161 -5.87 13.92 11.22
N PHE A 162 -6.06 13.11 10.18
CA PHE A 162 -7.10 13.33 9.18
C PHE A 162 -8.51 13.32 9.78
N PHE A 163 -8.86 12.31 10.58
CA PHE A 163 -10.20 12.25 11.17
C PHE A 163 -10.44 13.34 12.22
N ARG A 164 -9.40 13.78 12.94
CA ARG A 164 -9.50 14.95 13.83
C ARG A 164 -9.85 16.21 13.05
N LEU A 165 -9.12 16.50 11.97
CA LEU A 165 -9.39 17.62 11.09
C LEU A 165 -10.81 17.56 10.49
N ARG A 166 -11.25 16.38 10.04
CA ARG A 166 -12.61 16.18 9.49
C ARG A 166 -13.72 16.48 10.50
N ARG A 167 -13.55 16.05 11.76
CA ARG A 167 -14.50 16.36 12.84
C ARG A 167 -14.58 17.86 13.13
N GLU A 168 -13.44 18.55 13.14
CA GLU A 168 -13.35 20.00 13.34
C GLU A 168 -14.05 20.76 12.20
N GLN A 169 -13.77 20.40 10.95
CA GLN A 169 -14.42 20.98 9.77
C GLN A 169 -15.95 20.80 9.80
N HIS A 170 -16.43 19.62 10.18
CA HIS A 170 -17.86 19.36 10.32
C HIS A 170 -18.51 20.20 11.43
N LYS A 171 -17.84 20.34 12.58
CA LYS A 171 -18.30 21.20 13.67
C LYS A 171 -18.40 22.68 13.23
N ALA A 172 -17.39 23.18 12.52
CA ALA A 172 -17.37 24.55 12.01
C ALA A 172 -18.50 24.81 10.99
N ARG A 173 -18.72 23.88 10.05
CA ARG A 173 -19.82 23.99 9.06
C ARG A 173 -21.20 24.01 9.74
N ARG A 174 -21.41 23.18 10.76
CA ARG A 174 -22.68 23.17 11.52
C ARG A 174 -22.91 24.46 12.30
N ALA A 175 -21.85 25.06 12.85
CA ALA A 175 -21.96 26.34 13.54
C ALA A 175 -22.30 27.47 12.56
N ALA A 176 -21.62 27.51 11.40
CA ALA A 176 -21.89 28.50 10.35
C ALA A 176 -23.32 28.39 9.77
N GLY A 177 -23.82 27.17 9.57
CA GLY A 177 -25.18 26.94 9.08
C GLY A 177 -26.28 27.30 10.08
N LYS A 178 -26.00 27.23 11.39
CA LYS A 178 -26.94 27.71 12.42
C LYS A 178 -26.99 29.25 12.46
N ASN A 179 -25.83 29.90 12.42
CA ASN A 179 -25.74 31.37 12.41
C ASN A 179 -26.31 32.03 11.14
N ALA A 180 -26.50 31.29 10.05
CA ALA A 180 -27.12 31.79 8.82
C ALA A 180 -28.64 31.57 8.76
N ALA A 181 -29.20 30.80 9.71
CA ALA A 181 -30.62 30.50 9.82
C ALA A 181 -31.32 31.28 10.95
N ASP A 182 -30.55 32.00 11.77
CA ASP A 182 -30.98 32.97 12.79
C ASP A 182 -30.83 34.40 12.23
#